data_AF-A0A1L3J3B8-F1
#
_entry.id   AF-A0A1L3J3B8-F1
#
_cell.length_a   1.000
_cell.length_b   1.000
_cell.length_c   1.000
_cell.angle_alpha   90.00
_cell.angle_beta   90.00
_cell.angle_gamma   90.00
#
_symmetry.space_group_name_H-M   'P 1'
#
loop_
_entity.id
_entity.type
_entity.pdbx_description
1 polymer ?
#
loop_
_entity_poly.entity_id
_entity_poly.type
_entity_poly.pdbx_seq_one_letter_code
_entity_poly.pdbx_strand_id
1 'polypeptide(L)'
;MSKRAFKKYIKSLEKEDLEEQIMDLYNRFEDVKVFYNFVFNPNEEKLVNEAKFKISKEYFPPNKRKAKARRSVAHKYIKHFKKLEMEPHSLADLMFYNVEIAQTFSADKDNITEAFEKSIFKSQEQAVNYVIEQGILPEFLNRIQKINAEAVSQNWSNSYLFERINDQFL
;
A
#
# COMPACT_ATOMS: atom_id res chain seq x y z
N MET A 1 24.67 -10.68 17.59
CA MET A 1 24.23 -12.07 17.86
C MET A 1 23.46 -12.58 16.64
N SER A 2 23.64 -13.83 16.19
CA SER A 2 22.91 -14.40 15.03
C SER A 2 21.50 -14.88 15.40
N LYS A 3 20.60 -15.09 14.42
CA LYS A 3 19.23 -15.64 14.66
C LYS A 3 19.27 -16.98 15.42
N ARG A 4 20.24 -17.84 15.11
CA ARG A 4 20.44 -19.13 15.80
C ARG A 4 20.86 -18.93 17.26
N ALA A 5 21.80 -18.02 17.51
CA ALA A 5 22.25 -17.71 18.87
C ALA A 5 21.14 -17.05 19.70
N PHE A 6 20.37 -16.12 19.11
CA PHE A 6 19.23 -15.49 19.75
C PHE A 6 18.14 -16.51 20.12
N LYS A 7 17.82 -17.45 19.21
CA LYS A 7 16.88 -18.54 19.50
C LYS A 7 17.36 -19.43 20.66
N LYS A 8 18.67 -19.68 20.79
CA LYS A 8 19.23 -20.43 21.91
C LYS A 8 19.10 -19.65 23.23
N TYR A 9 19.38 -18.34 23.19
CA TYR A 9 19.23 -17.45 24.34
C TYR A 9 17.78 -17.37 24.83
N ILE A 10 16.80 -17.14 23.94
CA ILE A 10 15.39 -17.10 24.32
C ILE A 10 14.94 -18.42 24.94
N LYS A 11 15.42 -19.56 24.43
CA LYS A 11 15.10 -20.89 24.98
C LYS A 11 15.71 -21.16 26.35
N SER A 12 16.71 -20.40 26.77
CA SER A 12 17.32 -20.54 28.10
C SER A 12 16.73 -19.62 29.15
N LEU A 13 15.80 -18.73 28.78
CA LEU A 13 15.13 -17.85 29.74
C LEU A 13 13.98 -18.58 30.44
N GLU A 14 13.80 -18.28 31.72
CA GLU A 14 12.58 -18.62 32.44
C GLU A 14 11.43 -17.74 31.95
N LYS A 15 10.20 -18.13 32.30
CA LYS A 15 8.98 -17.45 31.83
C LYS A 15 8.96 -15.98 32.24
N GLU A 16 9.29 -15.68 33.49
CA GLU A 16 9.27 -14.33 34.07
C GLU A 16 10.26 -13.40 33.36
N ASP A 17 11.48 -13.87 33.10
CA ASP A 17 12.50 -13.11 32.37
C ASP A 17 12.08 -12.81 30.92
N LEU A 18 11.38 -13.77 30.29
CA LEU A 18 10.85 -13.59 28.95
C LEU A 18 9.72 -12.55 28.91
N GLU A 19 8.82 -12.57 29.90
CA GLU A 19 7.75 -11.57 30.04
C GLU A 19 8.33 -10.17 30.23
N GLU A 20 9.31 -10.01 31.12
CA GLU A 20 9.97 -8.73 31.36
C GLU A 20 10.69 -8.21 30.11
N GLN A 21 11.37 -9.11 29.37
CA GLN A 21 12.02 -8.76 28.12
C GLN A 21 11.02 -8.33 27.04
N ILE A 22 9.88 -9.01 26.89
CA ILE A 22 8.83 -8.60 25.93
C ILE A 22 8.25 -7.24 26.33
N MET A 23 8.04 -6.99 27.62
CA MET A 23 7.57 -5.70 28.12
C MET A 23 8.57 -4.57 27.89
N ASP A 24 9.88 -4.80 28.06
CA ASP A 24 10.91 -3.82 27.69
C ASP A 24 10.88 -3.52 26.19
N LEU A 25 10.75 -4.54 25.33
CA LEU A 25 10.60 -4.34 23.88
C LEU A 25 9.36 -3.51 23.56
N TYR A 26 8.22 -3.84 24.17
CA TYR A 26 6.97 -3.11 24.01
C TYR A 26 7.14 -1.65 24.45
N ASN A 27 7.74 -1.38 25.60
CA ASN A 27 7.88 -0.02 26.11
C ASN A 27 8.86 0.84 25.31
N ARG A 28 9.96 0.22 24.85
CA ARG A 28 11.09 0.89 24.18
C ARG A 28 10.86 1.14 22.69
N PHE A 29 10.20 0.24 21.99
CA PHE A 29 10.07 0.29 20.53
C PHE A 29 8.63 0.51 20.08
N GLU A 30 8.37 1.66 19.45
CA GLU A 30 7.04 2.00 18.95
C GLU A 30 6.50 0.97 17.94
N ASP A 31 7.36 0.45 17.04
CA ASP A 31 6.97 -0.58 16.07
C ASP A 31 6.42 -1.85 16.74
N VAL A 32 6.92 -2.20 17.93
CA VAL A 32 6.43 -3.36 18.71
C VAL A 32 5.05 -3.08 19.27
N LYS A 33 4.81 -1.85 19.78
CA LYS A 33 3.48 -1.43 20.24
C LYS A 33 2.48 -1.45 19.10
N VAL A 34 2.86 -0.89 17.95
CA VAL A 34 2.00 -0.84 16.76
C VAL A 34 1.66 -2.24 16.28
N PHE A 35 2.63 -3.16 16.25
CA PHE A 35 2.40 -4.56 15.89
C PHE A 35 1.39 -5.22 16.84
N TYR A 36 1.60 -5.15 18.16
CA TYR A 36 0.68 -5.77 19.10
C TYR A 36 -0.71 -5.13 19.09
N ASN A 37 -0.78 -3.79 19.01
CA ASN A 37 -2.06 -3.10 18.87
C ASN A 37 -2.79 -3.52 17.60
N PHE A 38 -2.08 -3.70 16.49
CA PHE A 38 -2.67 -4.21 15.26
C PHE A 38 -3.15 -5.66 15.40
N VAL A 39 -2.34 -6.57 15.96
CA VAL A 39 -2.72 -7.99 16.11
C VAL A 39 -3.94 -8.17 17.01
N PHE A 40 -4.05 -7.39 18.10
CA PHE A 40 -5.15 -7.53 19.05
C PHE A 40 -6.35 -6.63 18.76
N ASN A 41 -6.15 -5.53 18.03
CA ASN A 41 -7.19 -4.56 17.69
C ASN A 41 -6.91 -3.92 16.31
N PRO A 42 -7.00 -4.70 15.22
CA PRO A 42 -6.47 -4.30 13.92
C PRO A 42 -7.15 -3.08 13.33
N ASN A 43 -8.47 -2.94 13.52
CA ASN A 43 -9.31 -1.86 12.98
C ASN A 43 -8.88 -1.42 11.56
N GLU A 44 -8.71 -2.42 10.69
CA GLU A 44 -8.04 -2.22 9.40
C GLU A 44 -8.77 -1.21 8.52
N GLU A 45 -10.11 -1.24 8.53
CA GLU A 45 -10.94 -0.29 7.79
C GLU A 45 -10.59 1.15 8.16
N LYS A 46 -10.45 1.45 9.46
CA LYS A 46 -10.06 2.78 9.92
C LYS A 46 -8.65 3.13 9.45
N LEU A 47 -7.69 2.21 9.55
CA LEU A 47 -6.31 2.45 9.10
C LEU A 47 -6.23 2.71 7.60
N VAL A 48 -6.96 1.94 6.79
CA VAL A 48 -7.05 2.12 5.34
C VAL A 48 -7.69 3.47 5.03
N ASN A 49 -8.81 3.82 5.67
CA ASN A 49 -9.48 5.10 5.46
C ASN A 49 -8.59 6.30 5.83
N GLU A 50 -7.86 6.22 6.94
CA GLU A 50 -6.88 7.24 7.32
C GLU A 50 -5.75 7.35 6.30
N ALA A 51 -5.22 6.22 5.80
CA ALA A 51 -4.20 6.20 4.76
C ALA A 51 -4.72 6.81 3.45
N LYS A 52 -5.90 6.41 2.99
CA LYS A 52 -6.57 6.98 1.80
C LYS A 52 -6.73 8.49 1.93
N PHE A 53 -7.19 8.97 3.08
CA PHE A 53 -7.32 10.41 3.34
C PHE A 53 -5.97 11.16 3.31
N LYS A 54 -4.89 10.55 3.80
CA LYS A 54 -3.56 11.18 3.76
C LYS A 54 -2.99 11.18 2.34
N ILE A 55 -3.23 10.14 1.56
CA ILE A 55 -2.83 10.04 0.15
C ILE A 55 -3.63 11.06 -0.68
N SER A 56 -4.94 11.15 -0.48
CA SER A 56 -5.80 12.06 -1.24
C SER A 56 -5.34 13.51 -1.13
N LYS A 57 -4.90 13.94 0.06
CA LYS A 57 -4.36 15.29 0.31
C LYS A 57 -3.10 15.62 -0.46
N GLU A 58 -2.37 14.63 -0.98
CA GLU A 58 -1.23 14.87 -1.84
C GLU A 58 -1.66 15.40 -3.21
N TYR A 59 -2.80 14.94 -3.69
CA TYR A 59 -3.37 15.27 -5.00
C TYR A 59 -4.43 16.40 -4.89
N PHE A 60 -5.23 16.38 -3.83
CA PHE A 60 -6.35 17.29 -3.56
C PHE A 60 -6.23 17.86 -2.14
N PRO A 61 -5.30 18.81 -1.90
CA PRO A 61 -5.16 19.44 -0.60
C PRO A 61 -6.42 20.27 -0.25
N PRO A 62 -6.91 20.25 0.99
CA PRO A 62 -8.18 20.91 1.38
C PRO A 62 -8.11 22.44 1.41
N ASN A 63 -6.91 23.02 1.32
CA ASN A 63 -6.70 24.47 1.34
C ASN A 63 -6.20 24.90 -0.05
N LYS A 64 -6.10 26.21 -0.32
CA LYS A 64 -5.47 26.79 -1.53
C LYS A 64 -3.97 26.44 -1.75
N ARG A 65 -3.46 25.41 -1.08
CA ARG A 65 -2.10 24.89 -1.25
C ARG A 65 -2.01 24.14 -2.57
N LYS A 66 -0.83 24.20 -3.19
CA LYS A 66 -0.53 23.42 -4.40
C LYS A 66 -0.43 21.93 -4.06
N ALA A 67 -1.04 21.09 -4.88
CA ALA A 67 -0.86 19.64 -4.84
C ALA A 67 0.63 19.28 -4.99
N LYS A 68 1.13 18.39 -4.13
CA LYS A 68 2.53 17.92 -4.17
C LYS A 68 2.65 16.57 -4.89
N ALA A 69 1.53 15.86 -5.01
CA ALA A 69 1.38 14.55 -5.61
C ALA A 69 2.34 13.48 -5.05
N ARG A 70 2.86 13.62 -3.82
CA ARG A 70 3.97 12.79 -3.30
C ARG A 70 3.61 11.30 -3.20
N ARG A 71 4.01 10.56 -4.23
CA ARG A 71 3.96 9.09 -4.32
C ARG A 71 4.56 8.35 -3.12
N SER A 72 5.60 8.92 -2.50
CA SER A 72 6.24 8.35 -1.31
C SER A 72 5.31 8.21 -0.11
N VAL A 73 4.23 8.99 -0.04
CA VAL A 73 3.22 8.88 1.03
C VAL A 73 2.47 7.56 0.91
N ALA A 74 1.96 7.22 -0.28
CA ALA A 74 1.28 5.95 -0.50
C ALA A 74 2.22 4.76 -0.28
N HIS A 75 3.44 4.81 -0.83
CA HIS A 75 4.44 3.74 -0.62
C HIS A 75 4.77 3.51 0.85
N LYS A 76 4.78 4.57 1.68
CA LYS A 76 4.99 4.44 3.12
C LYS A 76 3.88 3.61 3.77
N TYR A 77 2.62 3.89 3.46
CA TYR A 77 1.48 3.16 4.02
C TYR A 77 1.43 1.72 3.51
N ILE A 78 1.57 1.50 2.20
CA ILE A 78 1.58 0.15 1.60
C ILE A 78 2.67 -0.72 2.24
N LYS A 79 3.90 -0.18 2.37
CA LYS A 79 5.01 -0.89 3.02
C LYS A 79 4.74 -1.17 4.50
N HIS A 80 4.10 -0.24 5.20
CA HIS A 80 3.77 -0.40 6.60
C HIS A 80 2.70 -1.49 6.81
N PHE A 81 1.61 -1.44 6.05
CA PHE A 81 0.54 -2.43 6.13
C PHE A 81 0.99 -3.82 5.69
N LYS A 82 1.87 -3.92 4.67
CA LYS A 82 2.51 -5.19 4.33
C LYS A 82 3.35 -5.77 5.47
N LYS A 83 4.02 -4.94 6.27
CA LYS A 83 4.78 -5.39 7.46
C LYS A 83 3.89 -5.84 8.61
N LEU A 84 2.68 -5.27 8.71
CA LEU A 84 1.70 -5.65 9.71
C LEU A 84 0.90 -6.90 9.31
N GLU A 85 1.15 -7.46 8.12
CA GLU A 85 0.38 -8.58 7.56
C GLU A 85 -1.12 -8.26 7.50
N MET A 86 -1.44 -7.02 7.10
CA MET A 86 -2.82 -6.57 6.88
C MET A 86 -3.56 -7.51 5.92
N GLU A 87 -4.86 -7.68 6.15
CA GLU A 87 -5.71 -8.51 5.31
C GLU A 87 -5.55 -8.14 3.82
N PRO A 88 -5.41 -9.14 2.93
CA PRO A 88 -5.14 -8.92 1.52
C PRO A 88 -6.08 -7.96 0.78
N HIS A 89 -7.40 -8.04 0.98
CA HIS A 89 -8.36 -7.15 0.32
C HIS A 89 -8.21 -5.70 0.82
N SER A 90 -8.02 -5.49 2.13
CA SER A 90 -7.74 -4.17 2.72
C SER A 90 -6.49 -3.52 2.11
N LEU A 91 -5.40 -4.27 1.99
CA LEU A 91 -4.16 -3.76 1.41
C LEU A 91 -4.29 -3.51 -0.10
N ALA A 92 -4.89 -4.45 -0.83
CA ALA A 92 -5.14 -4.30 -2.27
C ALA A 92 -6.03 -3.08 -2.56
N ASP A 93 -7.05 -2.85 -1.74
CA ASP A 93 -7.92 -1.68 -1.85
C ASP A 93 -7.15 -0.36 -1.74
N LEU A 94 -6.19 -0.26 -0.81
CA LEU A 94 -5.31 0.91 -0.72
C LEU A 94 -4.38 1.03 -1.94
N MET A 95 -3.84 -0.08 -2.43
CA MET A 95 -2.93 -0.09 -3.59
C MET A 95 -3.62 0.41 -4.85
N PHE A 96 -4.83 -0.08 -5.14
CA PHE A 96 -5.62 0.40 -6.27
C PHE A 96 -6.13 1.83 -6.06
N TYR A 97 -6.54 2.20 -4.85
CA TYR A 97 -6.94 3.58 -4.54
C TYR A 97 -5.83 4.58 -4.87
N ASN A 98 -4.57 4.23 -4.59
CA ASN A 98 -3.43 5.08 -4.92
C ASN A 98 -3.29 5.34 -6.44
N VAL A 99 -3.65 4.36 -7.27
CA VAL A 99 -3.65 4.51 -8.74
C VAL A 99 -4.82 5.38 -9.18
N GLU A 100 -6.03 5.06 -8.70
CA GLU A 100 -7.26 5.77 -9.08
C GLU A 100 -7.21 7.25 -8.72
N ILE A 101 -6.77 7.59 -7.50
CA ILE A 101 -6.71 8.99 -7.07
C ILE A 101 -5.69 9.79 -7.89
N ALA A 102 -4.63 9.13 -8.38
CA ALA A 102 -3.67 9.74 -9.28
C ALA A 102 -4.26 9.96 -10.68
N GLN A 103 -5.08 9.03 -11.18
CA GLN A 103 -5.83 9.18 -12.43
C GLN A 103 -6.90 10.27 -12.34
N THR A 104 -7.62 10.36 -11.23
CA THR A 104 -8.56 11.48 -11.00
C THR A 104 -7.83 12.81 -11.00
N PHE A 105 -6.63 12.87 -10.41
CA PHE A 105 -5.82 14.10 -10.41
C PHE A 105 -5.32 14.49 -11.79
N SER A 106 -5.00 13.52 -12.65
CA SER A 106 -4.51 13.78 -14.00
C SER A 106 -5.59 14.14 -15.00
N ALA A 107 -6.84 13.73 -14.78
CA ALA A 107 -7.96 14.08 -15.66
C ALA A 107 -8.12 15.60 -15.87
N ASP A 108 -7.80 16.40 -14.85
CA ASP A 108 -7.89 17.87 -14.89
C ASP A 108 -6.56 18.56 -15.28
N LYS A 109 -5.65 17.85 -15.97
CA LYS A 109 -4.29 18.36 -16.28
C LYS A 109 -3.96 18.21 -17.76
N ASP A 110 -3.67 19.35 -18.39
CA ASP A 110 -3.22 19.37 -19.80
C ASP A 110 -1.78 18.86 -19.99
N ASN A 111 -0.97 18.80 -18.93
CA ASN A 111 0.46 18.50 -19.00
C ASN A 111 0.88 17.51 -17.90
N ILE A 112 0.46 16.26 -18.03
CA ILE A 112 1.00 15.15 -17.24
C ILE A 112 2.35 14.72 -17.82
N THR A 113 3.32 14.47 -16.95
CA THR A 113 4.66 14.08 -17.39
C THR A 113 4.74 12.57 -17.58
N GLU A 114 5.53 12.10 -18.54
CA GLU A 114 5.79 10.66 -18.69
C GLU A 114 6.31 10.01 -17.40
N ALA A 115 7.10 10.74 -16.60
CA ALA A 115 7.60 10.26 -15.33
C ALA A 115 6.47 9.97 -14.33
N PHE A 116 5.40 10.78 -14.36
CA PHE A 116 4.20 10.53 -13.58
C PHE A 116 3.50 9.26 -14.08
N GLU A 117 3.21 9.18 -15.38
CA GLU A 117 2.54 8.01 -16.00
C GLU A 117 3.28 6.70 -15.72
N LYS A 118 4.61 6.67 -15.92
CA LYS A 118 5.48 5.53 -15.62
C LYS A 118 5.39 5.12 -14.15
N SER A 119 5.31 6.09 -13.23
CA SER A 119 5.19 5.81 -11.80
C SER A 119 3.83 5.23 -11.41
N ILE A 120 2.75 5.66 -12.07
CA ILE A 120 1.41 5.13 -11.81
C ILE A 120 1.26 3.74 -12.42
N PHE A 121 1.78 3.50 -13.62
CA PHE A 121 1.84 2.16 -14.20
C PHE A 121 2.56 1.18 -13.28
N LYS A 122 3.72 1.56 -12.74
CA LYS A 122 4.45 0.71 -11.78
C LYS A 122 3.63 0.41 -10.51
N SER A 123 2.82 1.36 -10.06
CA SER A 123 1.92 1.15 -8.91
C SER A 123 0.80 0.17 -9.25
N GLN A 124 0.24 0.26 -10.46
CA GLN A 124 -0.76 -0.68 -10.98
C GLN A 124 -0.18 -2.09 -11.12
N GLU A 125 1.00 -2.23 -11.72
CA GLU A 125 1.70 -3.51 -11.86
C GLU A 125 1.93 -4.17 -10.48
N GLN A 126 2.34 -3.39 -9.48
CA GLN A 126 2.51 -3.90 -8.12
C GLN A 126 1.18 -4.34 -7.49
N ALA A 127 0.09 -3.60 -7.70
CA ALA A 127 -1.23 -3.96 -7.17
C ALA A 127 -1.77 -5.23 -7.81
N VAL A 128 -1.63 -5.37 -9.13
CA VAL A 128 -2.06 -6.54 -9.90
C VAL A 128 -1.25 -7.77 -9.48
N ASN A 129 0.08 -7.67 -9.44
CA ASN A 129 0.92 -8.78 -8.97
C ASN A 129 0.55 -9.20 -7.55
N TYR A 130 0.27 -8.24 -6.67
CA TYR A 130 -0.14 -8.54 -5.31
C TYR A 130 -1.45 -9.34 -5.24
N VAL A 131 -2.51 -8.92 -5.94
CA VAL A 131 -3.79 -9.66 -5.91
C VAL A 131 -3.69 -11.04 -6.55
N ILE A 132 -2.80 -11.24 -7.52
CA ILE A 132 -2.49 -12.57 -8.08
C ILE A 132 -1.78 -13.43 -7.03
N GLU A 133 -0.73 -12.90 -6.40
CA GLU A 133 0.03 -13.61 -5.36
C GLU A 133 -0.85 -14.01 -4.17
N GLN A 134 -1.86 -13.20 -3.85
CA GLN A 134 -2.82 -13.47 -2.77
C GLN A 134 -4.03 -14.32 -3.21
N GLY A 135 -4.20 -14.59 -4.51
CA GLY A 135 -5.32 -15.39 -5.03
C GLY A 135 -6.67 -14.67 -5.02
N ILE A 136 -6.68 -13.34 -5.01
CA ILE A 136 -7.89 -12.48 -4.95
C ILE A 136 -8.05 -11.62 -6.20
N LEU A 137 -7.47 -12.04 -7.33
CA LEU A 137 -7.61 -11.31 -8.60
C LEU A 137 -9.07 -11.11 -9.04
N PRO A 138 -9.97 -12.13 -9.00
CA PRO A 138 -11.34 -12.00 -9.50
C PRO A 138 -12.12 -10.82 -8.93
N GLU A 139 -11.91 -10.51 -7.65
CA GLU A 139 -12.57 -9.42 -6.93
C GLU A 139 -12.14 -8.03 -7.41
N PHE A 140 -10.98 -7.93 -8.06
CA PHE A 140 -10.38 -6.67 -8.51
C PHE A 140 -10.36 -6.50 -10.03
N LEU A 141 -10.79 -7.49 -10.82
CA LEU A 141 -10.78 -7.43 -12.30
C LEU A 141 -11.49 -6.19 -12.86
N ASN A 142 -12.69 -5.86 -12.36
CA ASN A 142 -13.43 -4.67 -12.79
C ASN A 142 -12.65 -3.37 -12.50
N ARG A 143 -11.92 -3.33 -11.37
CA ARG A 143 -11.11 -2.16 -10.98
C ARG A 143 -9.89 -2.02 -11.88
N ILE A 144 -9.22 -3.13 -12.20
CA ILE A 144 -8.10 -3.20 -13.14
C ILE A 144 -8.53 -2.70 -14.53
N GLN A 145 -9.66 -3.21 -15.04
CA GLN A 145 -10.19 -2.81 -16.34
C GLN A 145 -10.51 -1.31 -16.42
N LYS A 146 -11.13 -0.76 -15.36
CA LYS A 146 -11.40 0.69 -15.28
C LYS A 146 -10.13 1.52 -15.29
N ILE A 147 -9.12 1.14 -14.51
CA ILE A 147 -7.83 1.83 -14.47
C ILE A 147 -7.17 1.81 -15.86
N ASN A 148 -7.22 0.68 -16.54
CA ASN A 148 -6.66 0.55 -17.89
C ASN A 148 -7.40 1.45 -18.89
N ALA A 149 -8.72 1.41 -18.89
CA ALA A 149 -9.55 2.27 -19.75
C ALA A 149 -9.31 3.77 -19.48
N GLU A 150 -9.09 4.14 -18.22
CA GLU A 150 -8.81 5.53 -17.82
C GLU A 150 -7.43 6.00 -18.33
N ALA A 151 -6.41 5.13 -18.33
CA ALA A 151 -5.11 5.49 -18.92
C ALA A 151 -5.22 5.71 -20.45
N VAL A 152 -6.04 4.92 -21.13
CA VAL A 152 -6.34 5.09 -22.56
C VAL A 152 -7.14 6.37 -22.82
N SER A 153 -8.20 6.62 -22.05
CA SER A 153 -9.07 7.80 -22.21
C SER A 153 -8.32 9.11 -22.00
N GLN A 154 -7.35 9.13 -21.07
CA GLN A 154 -6.48 10.26 -20.81
C GLN A 154 -5.31 10.38 -21.80
N ASN A 155 -5.23 9.52 -22.82
CA ASN A 155 -4.15 9.48 -23.82
C ASN A 155 -2.75 9.36 -23.20
N TRP A 156 -2.60 8.59 -22.12
CA TRP A 156 -1.28 8.41 -21.52
C TRP A 156 -0.33 7.73 -22.50
N SER A 157 0.90 8.20 -22.58
CA SER A 157 1.91 7.70 -23.53
C SER A 157 2.24 6.22 -23.34
N ASN A 158 2.00 5.70 -22.13
CA ASN A 158 2.25 4.32 -21.74
C ASN A 158 0.97 3.47 -21.57
N SER A 159 -0.18 3.93 -22.07
CA SER A 159 -1.47 3.22 -21.98
C SER A 159 -1.39 1.77 -22.50
N TYR A 160 -0.62 1.51 -23.55
CA TYR A 160 -0.36 0.16 -24.08
C TYR A 160 0.22 -0.82 -23.04
N LEU A 161 0.93 -0.33 -22.01
CA LEU A 161 1.43 -1.18 -20.92
C LEU A 161 0.30 -1.62 -19.99
N PHE A 162 -0.71 -0.76 -19.77
CA PHE A 162 -1.90 -1.10 -18.99
C PHE A 162 -2.76 -2.15 -19.70
N GLU A 163 -2.94 -2.01 -21.02
CA GLU A 163 -3.63 -3.00 -21.86
C GLU A 163 -2.94 -4.36 -21.79
N ARG A 164 -1.62 -4.40 -21.92
CA ARG A 164 -0.84 -5.64 -21.81
C ARG A 164 -1.02 -6.37 -20.48
N ILE A 165 -1.25 -5.65 -19.38
CA ILE A 165 -1.59 -6.28 -18.10
C ILE A 165 -2.95 -6.96 -18.20
N ASN A 166 -3.94 -6.34 -18.83
CA ASN A 166 -5.28 -6.91 -19.01
C ASN A 166 -5.25 -8.22 -19.79
N ASP A 167 -4.44 -8.27 -20.85
CA ASP A 167 -4.31 -9.43 -21.74
C ASP A 167 -3.71 -10.67 -21.05
N GLN A 168 -3.11 -10.52 -19.86
CA GLN A 168 -2.59 -11.66 -19.09
C GLN A 168 -3.70 -12.49 -18.43
N PHE A 169 -4.93 -11.97 -18.38
CA PHE A 169 -6.05 -12.55 -17.61
C PHE A 169 -7.32 -12.80 -18.45
N LEU A 170 -7.24 -12.57 -19.77
CA LEU A 170 -8.27 -12.92 -20.76
C LEU A 170 -7.87 -14.22 -21.47
#